data_AF-A0A429EXD3-F1
#
_entry.id   AF-A0A429EXD3-F1
#
_cell.length_a   1.000
_cell.length_b   1.000
_cell.length_c   1.000
_cell.angle_alpha   90.00
_cell.angle_beta   90.00
_cell.angle_gamma   90.00
#
_symmetry.space_group_name_H-M   'P 1'
#
loop_
_entity.id
_entity.type
_entity.pdbx_description
1 polymer ?
#
loop_
_entity_poly.entity_id
_entity_poly.type
_entity_poly.pdbx_seq_one_letter_code
_entity_poly.pdbx_strand_id
1 'polypeptide(L)'
;MDHGPRIKNVFDDLPPDLERLQTLRIWHALWVRRIDTRIAAIRQRQAEEERGRRNRPAPPDWVVELGIGTGRPPVKVHAGDCHMLGTRRRAVDRNEARRLLSGGLAACGHCQPDVQLEVID
;
A
#
# COMPACT_ATOMS: atom_id res chain seq x y z
N MET A 1 -23.60 57.06 29.72
CA MET A 1 -22.70 56.07 30.38
C MET A 1 -22.26 55.10 29.30
N ASP A 2 -21.03 55.28 28.83
CA ASP A 2 -20.42 54.49 27.77
C ASP A 2 -20.22 53.04 28.24
N HIS A 3 -20.79 52.08 27.50
CA HIS A 3 -20.58 50.64 27.71
C HIS A 3 -19.74 50.13 26.53
N GLY A 4 -18.47 50.52 26.51
CA GLY A 4 -17.51 50.00 25.53
C GLY A 4 -17.32 48.49 25.67
N PRO A 5 -17.12 47.75 24.56
CA PRO A 5 -16.96 46.30 24.59
C PRO A 5 -15.66 45.94 25.33
N ARG A 6 -15.80 45.29 26.48
CA ARG A 6 -14.69 44.76 27.28
C ARG A 6 -14.01 43.66 26.45
N ILE A 7 -12.85 43.97 25.87
CA ILE A 7 -12.01 43.00 25.16
C ILE A 7 -11.68 41.88 26.16
N LYS A 8 -12.23 40.67 25.91
CA LYS A 8 -11.90 39.49 26.70
C LYS A 8 -10.40 39.24 26.59
N ASN A 9 -9.74 39.05 27.73
CA ASN A 9 -8.31 38.80 27.72
C ASN A 9 -8.08 37.42 27.11
N VAL A 10 -7.09 37.31 26.21
CA VAL A 10 -6.77 36.06 25.51
C VAL A 10 -6.35 34.93 26.46
N PHE A 11 -6.08 35.26 27.73
CA PHE A 11 -5.69 34.32 28.78
C PHE A 11 -6.82 34.04 29.78
N ASP A 12 -8.07 34.44 29.50
CA ASP A 12 -9.22 34.22 30.39
C ASP A 12 -9.55 32.72 30.59
N ASP A 13 -9.04 31.84 29.73
CA ASP A 13 -9.12 30.38 29.83
C ASP A 13 -7.98 29.76 30.67
N LEU A 14 -6.96 30.55 31.02
CA LEU A 14 -5.82 30.10 31.80
C LEU A 14 -6.00 30.38 33.29
N PRO A 15 -5.45 29.50 34.15
CA PRO A 15 -5.44 29.74 35.58
C PRO A 15 -4.54 30.93 35.93
N PRO A 16 -4.89 31.71 36.97
CA PRO A 16 -4.15 32.91 37.34
C PRO A 16 -2.86 32.63 38.12
N ASP A 17 -2.69 31.41 38.65
CA ASP A 17 -1.57 31.04 39.50
C ASP A 17 -0.41 30.38 38.72
N LEU A 18 0.81 30.71 39.13
CA LEU A 18 2.04 30.29 38.44
C LEU A 18 2.22 28.76 38.44
N GLU A 19 1.83 28.09 39.52
CA GLU A 19 2.01 26.64 39.68
C GLU A 19 1.17 25.85 38.66
N ARG A 20 -0.12 26.22 38.51
CA ARG A 20 -0.99 25.58 37.50
C ARG A 20 -0.55 25.91 36.09
N LEU A 21 -0.07 27.13 35.82
CA LEU A 21 0.49 27.49 34.52
C LEU A 21 1.75 26.67 34.18
N GLN A 22 2.65 26.47 35.14
CA GLN A 22 3.84 25.62 34.94
C GLN A 22 3.45 24.17 34.69
N THR A 23 2.48 23.65 35.44
CA THR A 23 1.93 22.30 35.23
C THR A 23 1.37 22.16 33.82
N LEU A 24 0.51 23.09 33.38
CA LEU A 24 -0.07 23.08 32.04
C LEU A 24 1.02 23.13 30.97
N ARG A 25 2.05 23.98 31.14
CA ARG A 25 3.18 24.08 30.20
C ARG A 25 3.89 22.74 30.03
N ILE A 26 4.21 22.05 31.12
CA ILE A 26 4.88 20.74 31.07
C ILE A 26 3.99 19.71 30.37
N TRP A 27 2.72 19.64 30.76
CA TRP A 27 1.77 18.72 30.13
C TRP A 27 1.60 18.97 28.64
N HIS A 28 1.45 20.23 28.23
CA HIS A 28 1.30 20.60 26.82
C HIS A 28 2.56 20.26 26.03
N ALA A 29 3.76 20.53 26.58
CA ALA A 29 5.01 20.15 25.93
C ALA A 29 5.13 18.63 25.72
N LEU A 30 4.73 17.83 26.71
CA LEU A 30 4.69 16.37 26.59
C LEU A 30 3.71 15.91 25.50
N TRP A 31 2.52 16.51 25.43
CA TRP A 31 1.52 16.19 24.43
C TRP A 31 1.94 16.59 23.02
N VAL A 32 2.47 17.80 22.84
CA VAL A 32 3.02 18.28 21.56
C VAL A 32 4.09 17.32 21.07
N ARG A 33 5.07 16.96 21.91
CA ARG A 33 6.11 15.99 21.55
C ARG A 33 5.54 14.64 21.11
N ARG A 34 4.51 14.14 21.78
CA ARG A 34 3.85 12.88 21.42
C ARG A 34 3.13 12.98 20.08
N ILE A 35 2.43 14.09 19.83
CA ILE A 35 1.74 14.35 18.57
C ILE A 35 2.75 14.45 17.42
N ASP A 36 3.83 15.21 17.59
CA ASP A 36 4.89 15.36 16.60
C ASP A 36 5.52 14.02 16.25
N THR A 37 5.79 13.18 17.25
CA THR A 37 6.29 11.82 17.06
C THR A 37 5.31 11.00 16.20
N ARG A 38 4.00 11.10 16.47
CA ARG A 38 2.99 10.38 15.70
C ARG A 38 2.88 10.90 14.27
N ILE A 39 2.97 12.22 14.07
CA ILE A 39 2.99 12.87 12.75
C ILE A 39 4.19 12.36 11.95
N ALA A 40 5.39 12.33 12.53
CA ALA A 40 6.60 11.83 11.88
C ALA A 40 6.44 10.38 11.43
N ALA A 41 5.92 9.51 12.31
CA ALA A 41 5.69 8.11 11.97
C ALA A 41 4.63 7.93 10.85
N ILE A 42 3.59 8.76 10.82
CA ILE A 42 2.60 8.74 9.73
C ILE A 42 3.24 9.20 8.42
N ARG A 43 3.98 10.32 8.44
CA ARG A 43 4.68 10.85 7.26
C ARG A 43 5.67 9.84 6.69
N GLN A 44 6.40 9.14 7.54
CA GLN A 44 7.31 8.08 7.11
C GLN A 44 6.57 6.97 6.36
N ARG A 45 5.47 6.44 6.93
CA ARG A 45 4.67 5.40 6.26
C ARG A 45 4.12 5.87 4.91
N GLN A 46 3.61 7.10 4.86
CA GLN A 46 3.11 7.69 3.61
C GLN A 46 4.23 7.80 2.56
N ALA A 47 5.43 8.21 2.96
CA ALA A 47 6.58 8.28 2.07
C ALA A 47 7.04 6.89 1.59
N GLU A 48 7.01 5.88 2.46
CA GLU A 48 7.31 4.49 2.10
C GLU A 48 6.27 3.91 1.13
N GLU A 49 4.98 4.16 1.36
CA GLU A 49 3.91 3.77 0.45
C GLU A 49 4.04 4.44 -0.92
N GLU A 50 4.31 5.75 -0.95
CA GLU A 50 4.49 6.49 -2.19
C GLU A 50 5.73 6.01 -2.96
N ARG A 51 6.86 5.79 -2.25
CA ARG A 51 8.05 5.16 -2.84
C ARG A 51 7.72 3.77 -3.36
N GLY A 52 6.97 2.97 -2.61
CA GLY A 52 6.52 1.64 -3.00
C GLY A 52 5.62 1.66 -4.24
N ARG A 53 4.76 2.67 -4.40
CA ARG A 53 3.93 2.87 -5.60
C ARG A 53 4.80 3.27 -6.80
N ARG A 54 5.69 4.24 -6.65
CA ARG A 54 6.58 4.73 -7.72
C ARG A 54 7.57 3.67 -8.19
N ASN A 55 8.11 2.90 -7.26
CA ASN A 55 9.14 1.90 -7.55
C ASN A 55 8.54 0.50 -7.74
N ARG A 56 7.21 0.35 -7.77
CA ARG A 56 6.58 -0.95 -8.02
C ARG A 56 6.99 -1.40 -9.43
N PRO A 57 7.61 -2.58 -9.58
CA PRO A 57 7.87 -3.13 -10.91
C PRO A 57 6.55 -3.24 -11.67
N ALA A 58 6.62 -3.04 -12.99
CA ALA A 58 5.48 -3.35 -13.84
C ALA A 58 5.03 -4.80 -13.55
N PRO A 59 3.71 -5.07 -13.51
CA PRO A 59 3.22 -6.44 -13.45
C PRO A 59 3.89 -7.26 -14.56
N PRO A 60 4.31 -8.50 -14.29
CA PRO A 60 4.89 -9.35 -15.33
C PRO A 60 3.84 -9.64 -16.38
N ASP A 61 4.18 -9.56 -17.67
CA ASP A 61 3.21 -9.79 -18.76
C ASP A 61 2.59 -11.20 -18.70
N TRP A 62 3.34 -12.18 -18.19
CA TRP A 62 2.93 -13.58 -18.11
C TRP A 62 3.24 -14.18 -16.75
N VAL A 63 2.34 -15.04 -16.31
CA VAL A 63 2.46 -15.72 -15.01
C VAL A 63 2.00 -17.16 -15.13
N VAL A 64 2.61 -18.00 -14.30
CA VAL A 64 2.22 -19.40 -14.12
C VAL A 64 1.61 -19.55 -12.75
N GLU A 65 0.37 -20.03 -12.71
CA GLU A 65 -0.32 -20.45 -11.51
C GLU A 65 0.25 -21.79 -11.03
N LEU A 66 0.51 -21.87 -9.73
CA LEU A 66 1.13 -23.03 -9.09
C LEU A 66 0.12 -23.78 -8.22
N GLY A 67 0.15 -25.10 -8.32
CA GLY A 67 -0.69 -26.01 -7.57
C GLY A 67 -0.30 -26.14 -6.10
N ILE A 68 -1.04 -27.01 -5.41
CA ILE A 68 -0.78 -27.40 -4.03
C ILE A 68 0.18 -28.60 -4.04
N GLY A 69 1.08 -28.67 -3.06
CA GLY A 69 1.97 -29.80 -2.84
C GLY A 69 3.46 -29.46 -2.96
N THR A 70 4.30 -30.45 -2.69
CA THR A 70 5.76 -30.34 -2.79
C THR A 70 6.16 -30.02 -4.22
N GLY A 71 7.07 -29.07 -4.39
CA GLY A 71 7.51 -28.61 -5.72
C GLY A 71 6.55 -27.66 -6.42
N ARG A 72 5.34 -27.41 -5.88
CA ARG A 72 4.36 -26.43 -6.39
C ARG A 72 4.22 -26.49 -7.92
N PRO A 73 3.70 -27.59 -8.48
CA PRO A 73 3.73 -27.82 -9.92
C PRO A 73 2.95 -26.73 -10.68
N PRO A 74 3.41 -26.33 -11.87
CA PRO A 74 2.63 -25.47 -12.78
C PRO A 74 1.26 -26.07 -13.09
N VAL A 75 0.22 -25.25 -13.06
CA VAL A 75 -1.16 -25.69 -13.35
C VAL A 75 -1.73 -24.97 -14.57
N LYS A 76 -1.48 -23.66 -14.67
CA LYS A 76 -2.13 -22.82 -15.68
C LYS A 76 -1.31 -21.58 -16.01
N VAL A 77 -1.26 -21.19 -17.27
CA VAL A 77 -0.66 -19.92 -17.70
C VAL A 77 -1.74 -18.84 -17.73
N HIS A 78 -1.38 -17.62 -17.33
CA HIS A 78 -2.24 -16.44 -17.42
C HIS A 78 -1.46 -15.23 -17.95
N ALA A 79 -2.18 -14.26 -18.51
CA ALA A 79 -1.69 -12.89 -18.62
C ALA A 79 -1.51 -12.28 -17.22
N GLY A 80 -0.56 -11.35 -17.09
CA GLY A 80 -0.16 -10.71 -15.84
C GLY A 80 -1.25 -9.98 -15.08
N ASP A 81 -2.22 -9.46 -15.82
CA ASP A 81 -3.34 -8.64 -15.36
C ASP A 81 -4.66 -9.45 -15.24
N CYS A 82 -4.60 -10.77 -15.41
CA CYS A 82 -5.77 -11.64 -15.29
C CYS A 82 -6.42 -11.52 -13.90
N HIS A 83 -7.71 -11.17 -13.87
CA HIS A 83 -8.45 -11.02 -12.61
C HIS A 83 -8.69 -12.35 -11.86
N MET A 84 -8.51 -13.50 -12.53
CA MET A 84 -8.62 -14.84 -11.92
C MET A 84 -7.31 -15.34 -11.32
N LEU A 85 -6.26 -14.53 -11.37
CA LEU A 85 -4.92 -14.92 -10.95
C LEU A 85 -4.81 -15.06 -9.43
N GLY A 86 -4.60 -16.29 -8.96
CA GLY A 86 -4.41 -16.61 -7.55
C GLY A 86 -3.08 -16.11 -6.96
N THR A 87 -2.91 -16.27 -5.65
CA THR A 87 -1.71 -15.85 -4.91
C THR A 87 -0.50 -16.76 -5.15
N ARG A 88 -0.72 -18.04 -5.51
CA ARG A 88 0.33 -19.01 -5.80
C ARG A 88 0.73 -18.90 -7.27
N ARG A 89 1.67 -18.02 -7.55
CA ARG A 89 2.09 -17.71 -8.91
C ARG A 89 3.57 -17.43 -9.00
N ARG A 90 4.11 -17.58 -10.21
CA ARG A 90 5.47 -17.17 -10.57
C ARG A 90 5.43 -16.40 -11.88
N ALA A 91 6.18 -15.30 -11.96
CA ALA A 91 6.39 -14.57 -13.20
C ALA A 91 7.20 -15.42 -14.18
N VAL A 92 6.83 -15.38 -15.45
CA VAL A 92 7.57 -16.03 -16.54
C VAL A 92 7.73 -15.05 -17.69
N ASP A 93 8.79 -15.23 -18.48
CA ASP A 93 8.93 -14.47 -19.72
C ASP A 93 8.03 -15.04 -20.83
N ARG A 94 7.92 -14.30 -21.94
CA ARG A 94 7.13 -14.68 -23.11
C ARG A 94 7.51 -16.05 -23.67
N ASN A 95 8.81 -16.38 -23.70
CA ASN A 95 9.31 -17.61 -24.29
C ASN A 95 9.01 -18.81 -23.40
N GLU A 96 9.15 -18.67 -22.08
CA GLU A 96 8.78 -19.68 -21.10
C GLU A 96 7.26 -19.92 -21.11
N ALA A 97 6.45 -18.86 -21.16
CA ALA A 97 4.99 -19.00 -21.28
C ALA A 97 4.60 -19.79 -22.54
N ARG A 98 5.16 -19.44 -23.70
CA ARG A 98 4.96 -20.19 -24.95
C ARG A 98 5.38 -21.65 -24.82
N ARG A 99 6.57 -21.93 -24.26
CA ARG A 99 7.04 -23.31 -24.06
C ARG A 99 6.11 -24.13 -23.16
N LEU A 100 5.60 -23.54 -22.09
CA LEU A 100 4.68 -24.23 -21.18
C LEU A 100 3.35 -24.56 -21.88
N LEU A 101 2.80 -23.62 -22.64
CA LEU A 101 1.57 -23.82 -23.41
C LEU A 101 1.75 -24.88 -24.50
N SER A 102 2.81 -24.79 -25.31
CA SER A 102 3.15 -25.82 -26.30
C SER A 102 3.48 -27.17 -25.68
N GLY A 103 3.92 -27.19 -24.41
CA GLY A 103 4.14 -28.40 -23.62
C GLY A 103 2.87 -29.01 -23.02
N GLY A 104 1.69 -28.47 -23.32
CA GLY A 104 0.40 -28.98 -22.88
C GLY A 104 -0.11 -28.43 -21.55
N LEU A 105 0.56 -27.42 -20.97
CA LEU A 105 0.04 -26.74 -19.78
C LEU A 105 -1.21 -25.91 -20.16
N ALA A 106 -2.24 -25.95 -19.32
CA ALA A 106 -3.49 -25.26 -19.61
C ALA A 106 -3.33 -23.74 -19.72
N ALA A 107 -3.95 -23.15 -20.73
CA ALA A 107 -4.18 -21.71 -20.81
C ALA A 107 -5.37 -21.31 -19.93
N CYS A 108 -5.35 -20.12 -19.35
CA CYS A 108 -6.51 -19.57 -18.68
C CYS A 108 -7.54 -19.09 -19.70
N GLY A 109 -8.74 -19.69 -19.68
CA GLY A 109 -9.84 -19.29 -20.57
C GLY A 109 -10.38 -17.86 -20.37
N HIS A 110 -10.04 -17.19 -19.27
CA HIS A 110 -10.48 -15.79 -19.03
C HIS A 110 -9.58 -14.76 -19.69
N CYS A 111 -8.27 -15.00 -19.75
CA CYS A 111 -7.32 -14.07 -20.39
C CYS A 111 -6.77 -14.61 -21.72
N GLN A 112 -7.03 -15.88 -22.07
CA GLN A 112 -6.64 -16.53 -23.32
C GLN A 112 -5.17 -16.26 -23.71
N PRO A 113 -4.21 -16.57 -22.81
CA PRO A 113 -2.80 -16.25 -23.05
C PRO A 113 -2.22 -17.02 -24.23
N ASP A 114 -2.77 -18.17 -24.58
CA ASP A 114 -2.45 -18.95 -25.78
C ASP A 114 -2.78 -18.23 -27.08
N VAL A 115 -3.93 -17.56 -27.14
CA VAL A 115 -4.30 -16.69 -28.28
C VAL A 115 -3.41 -15.46 -28.31
N GLN A 116 -3.25 -14.76 -27.18
CA GLN A 116 -2.40 -13.55 -27.11
C GLN A 116 -0.92 -13.85 -27.42
N LEU A 117 -0.47 -15.05 -27.11
CA LEU A 117 0.89 -15.50 -27.41
C LEU A 117 1.02 -16.11 -28.80
N GLU A 118 -0.06 -16.27 -29.59
CA GLU A 118 -0.04 -16.91 -30.90
C GLU A 118 0.52 -18.34 -30.81
N VAL A 119 0.03 -19.11 -29.83
CA VAL A 119 0.30 -20.56 -29.70
C VAL A 119 -0.78 -21.37 -30.42
N ILE A 120 -2.00 -20.83 -30.44
CA ILE A 120 -3.14 -21.36 -31.18
C ILE A 120 -3.80 -20.21 -31.96
N ASP A 121 -4.51 -20.54 -33.03
CA ASP A 121 -5.29 -19.60 -33.86
C ASP A 121 -6.67 -19.28 -33.25
#